data_AF-A0A292Z8P0-F1
#
_entry.id   AF-A0A292Z8P0-F1
#
_cell.length_a   1.000
_cell.length_b   1.000
_cell.length_c   1.000
_cell.angle_alpha   90.00
_cell.angle_beta   90.00
_cell.angle_gamma   90.00
#
_symmetry.space_group_name_H-M   'P 1'
#
loop_
_entity.id
_entity.type
_entity.pdbx_description
1 polymer ?
#
loop_
_entity_poly.entity_id
_entity_poly.type
_entity_poly.pdbx_seq_one_letter_code
_entity_poly.pdbx_strand_id
1 'polypeptide(L)'
;MHIANNIQGASAPTDGARPFDPADWLAHYVELGGGYTVNPDSVWLHWSLTISEAERHALQAHEMPLRCDMTKRDAVKSLLLASSPKEALSC
;
A
#
# COMPACT_ATOMS: atom_id res chain seq x y z
N MET A 1 -32.17 -30.17 -28.53
CA MET A 1 -31.68 -30.79 -27.27
C MET A 1 -30.81 -29.75 -26.59
N HIS A 2 -31.23 -29.28 -25.43
CA HIS A 2 -30.55 -28.26 -24.60
C HIS A 2 -29.26 -28.85 -24.02
N ILE A 3 -28.14 -28.12 -24.10
CA ILE A 3 -27.03 -28.30 -23.15
C ILE A 3 -26.55 -26.89 -22.76
N ALA A 4 -27.11 -26.39 -21.66
CA ALA A 4 -26.55 -25.26 -20.93
C ALA A 4 -25.36 -25.79 -20.13
N ASN A 5 -24.13 -25.40 -20.48
CA ASN A 5 -22.96 -25.71 -19.67
C ASN A 5 -22.65 -24.51 -18.77
N ASN A 6 -23.08 -24.68 -17.52
CA ASN A 6 -22.81 -23.83 -16.37
C ASN A 6 -21.33 -23.91 -16.01
N ILE A 7 -20.55 -22.89 -16.39
CA ILE A 7 -19.16 -22.76 -15.93
C ILE A 7 -19.18 -21.86 -14.71
N GLN A 8 -19.03 -22.51 -13.57
CA GLN A 8 -18.76 -22.00 -12.23
C GLN A 8 -18.06 -20.65 -12.17
N GLY A 9 -18.56 -19.81 -11.25
CA GLY A 9 -18.05 -18.48 -10.96
C GLY A 9 -16.56 -18.44 -10.71
N ALA A 10 -15.87 -17.65 -11.53
CA ALA A 10 -14.72 -16.92 -11.06
C ALA A 10 -15.28 -15.62 -10.48
N SER A 11 -15.15 -15.45 -9.16
CA SER A 11 -15.31 -14.16 -8.50
C SER A 11 -14.37 -13.17 -9.20
N ALA A 12 -14.88 -12.39 -10.15
CA ALA A 12 -14.22 -11.16 -10.50
C ALA A 12 -14.27 -10.31 -9.22
N PRO A 13 -13.12 -10.01 -8.57
CA PRO A 13 -13.17 -9.13 -7.42
C PRO A 13 -13.81 -7.85 -7.90
N THR A 14 -14.85 -7.41 -7.19
CA THR A 14 -15.39 -6.07 -7.28
C THR A 14 -14.32 -5.08 -6.82
N ASP A 15 -13.24 -4.96 -7.58
CA ASP A 15 -12.19 -3.95 -7.45
C ASP A 15 -12.64 -2.69 -8.19
N GLY A 16 -13.88 -2.29 -7.93
CA GLY A 16 -14.50 -1.10 -8.44
C GLY A 16 -15.05 -0.36 -7.23
N ALA A 17 -14.29 0.62 -6.76
CA ALA A 17 -14.62 1.55 -5.67
C ALA A 17 -14.35 1.08 -4.22
N ARG A 18 -13.32 0.25 -3.95
CA ARG A 18 -12.77 0.24 -2.58
C ARG A 18 -12.11 1.62 -2.36
N PRO A 19 -12.55 2.41 -1.36
CA PRO A 19 -11.85 3.64 -1.03
C PRO A 19 -10.40 3.31 -0.71
N PHE A 20 -9.48 4.17 -1.14
CA PHE A 20 -8.06 4.01 -0.80
C PHE A 20 -7.93 4.04 0.72
N ASP A 21 -7.55 2.91 1.30
CA ASP A 21 -7.29 2.80 2.73
C ASP A 21 -5.77 2.89 2.96
N PRO A 22 -5.28 3.96 3.60
CA PRO A 22 -3.85 4.14 3.78
C PRO A 22 -3.21 3.09 4.71
N ALA A 23 -3.99 2.47 5.61
CA ALA A 23 -3.49 1.49 6.56
C ALA A 23 -3.35 0.11 5.90
N ASP A 24 -4.35 -0.31 5.13
CA ASP A 24 -4.33 -1.50 4.29
C ASP A 24 -3.23 -1.40 3.23
N TRP A 25 -3.07 -0.23 2.60
CA TRP A 25 -1.98 0.02 1.67
C TRP A 25 -0.61 -0.13 2.34
N LEU A 26 -0.43 0.47 3.51
CA LEU A 26 0.83 0.44 4.24
C LEU A 26 1.17 -0.97 4.76
N ALA A 27 0.17 -1.71 5.25
CA ALA A 27 0.33 -3.09 5.68
C ALA A 27 0.84 -3.96 4.52
N HIS A 28 0.19 -3.90 3.36
CA HIS A 28 0.65 -4.60 2.16
C HIS A 28 2.04 -4.16 1.70
N TYR A 29 2.36 -2.86 1.80
CA TYR A 29 3.69 -2.36 1.45
C TYR A 29 4.78 -2.97 2.35
N VAL A 30 4.50 -3.10 3.65
CA VAL A 30 5.42 -3.70 4.63
C VAL A 30 5.52 -5.22 4.45
N GLU A 31 4.42 -5.90 4.16
CA GLU A 31 4.42 -7.34 3.88
C GLU A 31 5.25 -7.71 2.64
N LEU A 32 5.28 -6.82 1.64
CA LEU A 32 6.15 -6.96 0.45
C LEU A 32 7.63 -6.67 0.74
N GLY A 33 8.02 -6.40 1.99
CA GLY A 33 9.38 -6.06 2.38
C GLY A 33 9.71 -4.56 2.26
N GLY A 34 8.69 -3.73 2.07
CA GLY A 34 8.81 -2.27 2.12
C GLY A 34 9.01 -1.76 3.54
N GLY A 35 9.80 -0.71 3.67
CA GLY A 35 10.02 0.04 4.88
C GLY A 35 9.69 1.51 4.66
N TYR A 36 9.40 2.22 5.74
CA TYR A 36 9.12 3.64 5.64
C TYR A 36 9.77 4.39 6.81
N THR A 37 10.16 5.62 6.53
CA THR A 37 10.62 6.59 7.52
C THR A 37 9.69 7.80 7.47
N VAL A 38 9.22 8.23 8.63
CA VAL A 38 8.31 9.36 8.78
C VAL A 38 9.05 10.51 9.42
N ASN A 39 9.11 11.63 8.72
CA ASN A 39 9.56 12.91 9.24
C ASN A 39 8.36 13.85 9.35
N PRO A 40 8.40 14.87 10.22
CA PRO A 40 7.32 15.85 10.35
C PRO A 40 6.93 16.49 9.00
N ASP A 41 7.92 16.72 8.15
CA ASP A 41 7.72 17.30 6.82
C ASP A 41 7.44 16.29 5.70
N SER A 42 7.83 15.01 5.82
CA SER A 42 7.81 14.08 4.68
C SER A 42 7.75 12.61 5.07
N VAL A 43 7.18 11.77 4.20
CA VAL A 43 7.26 10.30 4.29
C VAL A 43 8.21 9.79 3.23
N TRP A 44 9.18 8.99 3.66
CA TRP A 44 10.15 8.32 2.79
C TRP A 44 9.85 6.83 2.77
N LEU A 45 9.58 6.31 1.57
CA LEU A 45 9.43 4.89 1.33
C LEU A 45 10.78 4.32 0.88
N HIS A 46 11.17 3.18 1.42
CA HIS A 46 12.44 2.53 1.11
C HIS A 46 12.28 1.01 1.20
N TRP A 47 13.10 0.25 0.48
CA TRP A 47 13.11 -1.21 0.58
C TRP A 47 14.52 -1.75 0.55
N SER A 48 14.71 -2.95 1.07
CA SER A 48 16.02 -3.61 1.11
C SER A 48 16.52 -3.92 -0.30
N LEU A 49 17.83 -3.80 -0.53
CA LEU A 49 18.46 -4.19 -1.81
C LEU A 49 18.52 -5.71 -2.00
N THR A 50 18.19 -6.48 -0.96
CA THR A 50 18.25 -7.94 -0.94
C THR A 50 16.96 -8.61 -1.42
N ILE A 51 15.92 -7.83 -1.77
CA ILE A 51 14.66 -8.37 -2.29
C ILE A 51 14.82 -8.85 -3.74
N SER A 52 14.02 -9.83 -4.13
CA SER A 52 13.99 -10.35 -5.50
C SER A 52 13.51 -9.29 -6.49
N GLU A 53 13.85 -9.44 -7.76
CA GLU A 53 13.38 -8.52 -8.80
C GLU A 53 11.85 -8.46 -8.86
N ALA A 54 11.16 -9.59 -8.69
CA ALA A 54 9.70 -9.64 -8.62
C ALA A 54 9.12 -8.81 -7.46
N GLU A 55 9.74 -8.87 -6.28
CA GLU A 55 9.34 -8.08 -5.10
C GLU A 55 9.58 -6.60 -5.33
N ARG A 56 10.71 -6.23 -5.96
CA ARG A 56 10.99 -4.85 -6.35
C ARG A 56 9.94 -4.30 -7.30
N HIS A 57 9.56 -5.08 -8.31
CA HIS A 57 8.53 -4.69 -9.27
C HIS A 57 7.15 -4.56 -8.59
N ALA A 58 6.83 -5.46 -7.66
CA ALA A 58 5.59 -5.40 -6.88
C ALA A 58 5.55 -4.13 -6.02
N LEU A 59 6.63 -3.81 -5.30
CA LEU A 59 6.69 -2.60 -4.50
C LEU A 59 6.66 -1.33 -5.37
N GLN A 60 7.34 -1.30 -6.51
CA GLN A 60 7.28 -0.17 -7.46
C GLN A 60 5.86 0.06 -7.98
N ALA A 61 5.13 -1.01 -8.29
CA ALA A 61 3.73 -0.92 -8.68
C ALA A 61 2.86 -0.42 -7.51
N HIS A 62 3.18 -0.82 -6.28
CA HIS A 62 2.48 -0.41 -5.07
C HIS A 62 2.70 1.07 -4.72
N GLU A 63 3.86 1.64 -5.08
CA GLU A 63 4.17 3.07 -4.91
C GLU A 63 3.52 3.97 -5.96
N MET A 64 3.23 3.47 -7.17
CA MET A 64 2.61 4.24 -8.25
C MET A 64 1.34 5.02 -7.83
N PRO A 65 0.35 4.45 -7.12
CA PRO A 65 -0.82 5.19 -6.68
C PRO A 65 -0.49 6.40 -5.78
N LEU A 66 0.55 6.33 -4.96
CA LEU A 66 1.02 7.46 -4.15
C LEU A 66 1.79 8.49 -4.97
N ARG A 67 2.48 8.06 -6.04
CA ARG A 67 3.20 8.95 -6.96
C ARG A 67 2.24 9.75 -7.83
N CYS A 68 1.15 9.13 -8.29
CA CYS A 68 0.16 9.78 -9.16
C CYS A 68 -0.85 10.63 -8.39
N ASP A 69 -1.08 10.35 -7.11
CA ASP A 69 -2.19 10.93 -6.34
C ASP A 69 -1.70 11.52 -5.01
N MET A 70 -1.52 12.85 -4.98
CA MET A 70 -1.00 13.55 -3.81
C MET A 70 -1.94 13.43 -2.60
N THR A 71 -3.25 13.27 -2.82
CA THR A 71 -4.24 13.05 -1.75
C THR A 71 -4.00 11.70 -1.04
N LYS A 72 -3.66 10.65 -1.79
CA LYS A 72 -3.34 9.34 -1.22
C LYS A 72 -2.03 9.39 -0.44
N ARG A 73 -1.03 10.12 -0.95
CA ARG A 73 0.22 10.36 -0.24
C ARG A 73 -0.01 11.11 1.07
N ASP A 74 -0.86 12.13 1.07
CA ASP A 74 -1.19 12.88 2.28
C ASP A 74 -1.97 12.03 3.29
N ALA A 75 -2.87 11.16 2.82
CA ALA A 75 -3.59 10.20 3.68
C ALA A 75 -2.63 9.22 4.38
N VAL A 76 -1.65 8.65 3.65
CA VAL A 76 -0.61 7.78 4.23
C VAL A 76 0.27 8.57 5.20
N LYS A 77 0.67 9.80 4.85
CA LYS A 77 1.43 10.68 5.75
C LYS A 77 0.66 10.99 7.04
N SER A 78 -0.61 11.34 6.93
CA SER A 78 -1.48 11.64 8.08
C SER A 78 -1.65 10.42 8.98
N LEU A 79 -1.87 9.23 8.40
CA LEU A 79 -1.91 7.97 9.15
C LEU A 79 -0.60 7.73 9.90
N LEU A 80 0.52 7.88 9.21
CA LEU A 80 1.86 7.64 9.75
C LEU A 80 2.22 8.65 10.85
N LEU A 81 1.85 9.92 10.70
CA LEU A 81 2.05 10.95 11.74
C LEU A 81 1.12 10.73 12.95
N ALA A 82 -0.09 10.22 12.73
CA ALA A 82 -1.01 9.87 13.81
C ALA A 82 -0.58 8.59 14.55
N SER A 83 0.05 7.66 13.84
CA SER A 83 0.48 6.35 14.36
C SER A 83 1.89 6.35 14.91
N SER A 84 2.76 7.28 14.48
CA SER A 84 4.02 7.55 15.16
C SER A 84 3.65 8.03 16.55
N PRO A 85 3.90 7.25 17.63
CA PRO A 85 3.88 7.84 18.94
C PRO A 85 4.85 9.00 18.83
N LYS A 86 4.36 10.19 19.15
CA LYS A 86 5.19 11.26 19.64
C LYS A 86 5.90 10.64 20.84
N GLU A 87 7.01 9.95 20.57
CA GLU A 87 8.11 9.78 21.49
C GLU A 87 8.51 11.24 21.76
N ALA A 88 7.77 11.83 22.69
CA ALA A 88 8.26 12.93 23.46
C ALA A 88 9.59 12.39 23.95
N LEU A 89 10.67 12.85 23.32
CA LEU A 89 11.97 12.93 23.97
C LEU A 89 11.70 13.71 25.27
N SER A 90 11.31 12.99 26.31
CA SER A 90 11.52 13.43 27.68
C SER A 90 13.01 13.33 27.89
N CYS A 91 13.66 14.49 27.71
CA CYS A 91 14.92 14.97 28.26
C CYS A 91 16.07 13.96 28.44
#